data_AF-A0A3G9JKL3-F1
#
_entry.id   AF-A0A3G9JKL3-F1
#
_cell.length_a   1.000
_cell.length_b   1.000
_cell.length_c   1.000
_cell.angle_alpha   90.00
_cell.angle_beta   90.00
_cell.angle_gamma   90.00
#
_symmetry.space_group_name_H-M   'P 1'
#
loop_
_entity.id
_entity.type
_entity.pdbx_description
1 polymer ?
#
loop_
_entity_poly.entity_id
_entity_poly.type
_entity_poly.pdbx_seq_one_letter_code
_entity_poly.pdbx_strand_id
1 'polypeptide(L)' 'MRLGLSITGILGVLLIAKNRGLVSKVKPIMESLISQANFRISHQLYEEVLQTANELD' A
#
# COMPACT_ATOMS: atom_id res chain seq x y z
N MET A 1 11.47 -1.15 12.69
CA MET A 1 11.30 -1.17 11.23
C MET A 1 10.90 0.23 10.78
N ARG A 2 11.76 0.93 10.02
CA ARG A 2 11.33 2.14 9.30
C ARG A 2 10.74 1.67 7.98
N LEU A 3 9.50 2.06 7.67
CA LEU A 3 8.75 1.57 6.51
C LEU A 3 9.30 2.02 5.14
N GLY A 4 10.45 2.70 5.06
CA GLY A 4 11.01 3.25 3.81
C GLY A 4 10.22 4.47 3.27
N LEU A 5 8.90 4.44 3.43
CA LEU A 5 7.98 5.52 3.12
C LEU A 5 7.96 6.51 4.28
N SER A 6 8.36 7.75 3.99
CA SER A 6 7.96 8.88 4.84
C SER A 6 6.44 8.82 5.00
N ILE A 7 5.95 8.97 6.23
CA ILE A 7 4.51 8.82 6.53
C ILE A 7 3.76 9.95 5.79
N THR A 8 3.22 9.68 4.60
CA THR A 8 2.65 10.74 3.74
C THR A 8 1.15 10.53 3.41
N GLY A 9 0.52 9.40 3.78
CA GLY A 9 -0.93 9.20 3.51
C GLY A 9 -1.49 7.80 3.72
N ILE A 10 -2.64 7.50 3.08
CA ILE A 10 -3.43 6.27 3.28
C ILE A 10 -2.65 4.97 3.00
N LEU A 11 -1.69 4.99 2.07
CA LEU A 11 -0.85 3.84 1.75
C LEU A 11 0.05 3.43 2.93
N GLY A 12 0.54 4.40 3.72
CA GLY A 12 1.27 4.11 4.95
C GLY A 12 0.37 3.45 6.00
N VAL A 13 -0.90 3.84 6.09
CA VAL A 13 -1.89 3.20 6.97
C VAL A 13 -2.15 1.75 6.54
N LEU A 14 -2.26 1.48 5.23
CA LEU A 14 -2.42 0.13 4.70
C LEU A 14 -1.25 -0.77 5.06
N LEU A 15 -0.01 -0.28 4.93
CA LEU A 15 1.18 -1.03 5.31
C LEU A 15 1.24 -1.31 6.82
N ILE A 16 0.87 -0.34 7.66
CA ILE A 16 0.77 -0.54 9.11
C ILE A 16 -0.31 -1.60 9.43
N ALA A 17 -1.46 -1.52 8.77
CA ALA A 17 -2.55 -2.48 8.96
C ALA A 17 -2.11 -3.90 8.58
N LYS A 18 -1.40 -4.06 7.45
CA LYS A 18 -0.84 -5.36 7.05
C LYS A 18 0.17 -5.88 8.06
N ASN A 19 1.12 -5.05 8.48
CA ASN A 19 2.14 -5.44 9.45
C ASN A 19 1.54 -5.83 10.82
N ARG A 20 0.38 -5.27 11.17
CA ARG A 20 -0.39 -5.64 12.38
C ARG A 20 -1.32 -6.84 12.18
N GLY A 21 -1.35 -7.44 10.98
CA GLY A 21 -2.23 -8.55 10.65
C GLY A 21 -3.72 -8.17 10.55
N LEU A 22 -4.04 -6.88 10.47
CA LEU A 22 -5.44 -6.40 10.36
C LEU A 22 -5.99 -6.59 8.94
N VAL A 23 -5.10 -6.61 7.93
CA VAL A 23 -5.44 -6.93 6.55
C VAL A 23 -4.42 -7.93 6.01
N SER A 24 -4.86 -8.88 5.20
CA SER A 24 -3.98 -9.93 4.66
C SER A 24 -3.14 -9.45 3.48
N LYS A 25 -3.70 -8.57 2.64
CA LYS A 25 -3.05 -8.03 1.44
C LYS A 25 -3.35 -6.55 1.23
N VAL A 26 -2.39 -5.79 0.75
CA VAL A 26 -2.57 -4.36 0.42
C VAL A 26 -3.00 -4.15 -1.04
N LYS A 27 -2.55 -4.99 -1.96
CA LYS A 27 -2.86 -4.92 -3.40
C LYS A 27 -4.37 -4.76 -3.70
N PRO A 28 -5.28 -5.63 -3.21
CA PRO A 28 -6.70 -5.50 -3.54
C PRO A 28 -7.33 -4.20 -3.00
N ILE A 29 -6.80 -3.66 -1.91
CA ILE A 29 -7.29 -2.40 -1.34
C ILE A 29 -6.81 -1.22 -2.21
N MET A 30 -5.56 -1.25 -2.65
CA MET A 30 -5.02 -0.25 -3.59
C MET A 30 -5.77 -0.26 -4.92
N GLU A 31 -6.06 -1.44 -5.49
CA GLU A 31 -6.90 -1.56 -6.69
C GLU A 31 -8.30 -0.96 -6.49
N SER A 32 -8.90 -1.16 -5.31
CA SER A 32 -10.21 -0.57 -4.98
C SER A 32 -10.12 0.95 -4.88
N LEU A 33 -9.04 1.51 -4.31
CA LEU A 33 -8.82 2.95 -4.27
C LEU A 33 -8.72 3.53 -5.69
N ILE A 34 -7.97 2.88 -6.57
CA ILE A 34 -7.80 3.32 -7.96
C ILE A 34 -9.12 3.25 -8.73
N SER A 35 -9.80 2.10 -8.69
CA SER A 35 -10.97 1.81 -9.52
C SER A 35 -12.28 2.43 -9.01
N GLN A 36 -12.45 2.59 -7.70
CA GLN A 36 -13.72 3.03 -7.10
C GLN A 36 -13.68 4.47 -6.58
N ALA A 37 -12.51 4.92 -6.09
CA ALA A 37 -12.34 6.24 -5.50
C ALA A 37 -11.57 7.21 -6.40
N ASN A 38 -11.24 6.80 -7.63
CA ASN A 38 -10.44 7.57 -8.59
C ASN A 38 -9.10 8.04 -7.98
N PHE A 39 -8.54 7.24 -7.06
CA PHE A 39 -7.34 7.57 -6.32
C PHE A 39 -6.12 7.38 -7.21
N ARG A 40 -5.33 8.44 -7.41
CA ARG A 40 -4.17 8.42 -8.30
C ARG A 40 -2.93 7.96 -7.55
N ILE A 41 -2.36 6.85 -7.99
CA ILE A 41 -1.09 6.33 -7.49
C ILE A 41 -0.13 6.28 -8.68
N SER A 42 1.09 6.81 -8.52
CA SER A 42 2.12 6.62 -9.55
C SER A 42 2.54 5.15 -9.59
N HIS A 43 2.94 4.65 -10.75
CA HIS A 43 3.42 3.26 -10.90
C HIS A 43 4.55 2.94 -9.92
N GLN A 44 5.53 3.84 -9.82
CA GLN A 44 6.66 3.69 -8.89
C GLN A 44 6.19 3.55 -7.43
N LEU A 45 5.25 4.38 -6.98
CA LEU A 45 4.75 4.30 -5.60
C LEU A 45 3.91 3.05 -5.37
N TYR A 46 3.16 2.62 -6.38
CA TYR A 46 2.41 1.38 -6.34
C TYR A 46 3.34 0.18 -6.12
N GLU A 47 4.41 0.07 -6.92
CA GLU A 47 5.41 -0.98 -6.80
C GLU A 47 6.17 -0.93 -5.48
N GLU A 48 6.57 0.26 -5.01
CA GLU A 48 7.28 0.42 -3.73
C GLU A 48 6.42 -0.08 -2.55
N VAL A 49 5.11 0.21 -2.57
CA VAL A 49 4.18 -0.28 -1.54
C VAL A 49 4.02 -1.80 -1.61
N LEU A 50 3.88 -2.36 -2.81
CA LEU A 50 3.82 -3.82 -2.98
C LEU A 50 5.11 -4.50 -2.53
N GLN A 51 6.27 -3.96 -2.89
CA GLN A 51 7.57 -4.48 -2.48
C GLN A 51 7.71 -4.45 -0.94
N THR A 52 7.34 -3.33 -0.32
CA THR A 52 7.35 -3.16 1.14
C THR A 52 6.39 -4.15 1.82
N ALA A 53 5.27 -4.46 1.17
CA ALA A 53 4.31 -5.45 1.63
C ALA A 53 4.74 -6.90 1.35
N ASN A 54 5.84 -7.17 0.64
CA ASN A 54 6.17 -8.49 0.08
C ASN A 54 5.03 -9.06 -0.79
N GLU A 55 4.49 -8.21 -1.67
CA GLU A 55 3.45 -8.52 -2.67
C GLU A 55 3.88 -8.13 -4.10
N LEU A 56 5.16 -7.78 -4.29
CA LEU A 56 5.76 -7.58 -5.61
C LEU A 56 6.33 -8.93 -6.06
N ASP A 57 5.72 -9.51 -7.09
CA ASP A 57 6.17 -10.75 -7.74
C ASP A 57 7.27 -10.45 -8.79
#